data_AF-A0A1G9SIB0-F1
#
_entry.id   AF-A0A1G9SIB0-F1
#
_cell.length_a   1.000
_cell.length_b   1.000
_cell.length_c   1.000
_cell.angle_alpha   90.00
_cell.angle_beta   90.00
_cell.angle_gamma   90.00
#
_symmetry.space_group_name_H-M   'P 1'
#
loop_
_entity.id
_entity.type
_entity.pdbx_description
1 polymer ?
#
loop_
_entity_poly.entity_id
_entity_poly.type
_entity_poly.pdbx_seq_one_letter_code
_entity_poly.pdbx_strand_id
1 'polypeptide(L)'
;MSNYQKENYEELRSVVRQIGHLFEQKVEMHIEIFKPSIRKMIPIPFIFQKTDFNMLVEMGNDILNGIEKCQNRIEIIIAYENRQNNNITIDILNYLQVFHETQSKLLHIAHGLDEKARGIKLNYDTHRHLCNEYDKLNSILYGHGDLMNIISLKLNFLPIKSR
;
A
#
# COMPACT_ATOMS: atom_id res chain seq x y z
N MET A 1 -13.78 28.98 8.05
CA MET A 1 -13.85 27.51 7.99
C MET A 1 -14.91 27.10 8.99
N SER A 2 -15.98 26.43 8.55
CA SER A 2 -16.97 25.88 9.48
C SER A 2 -16.34 24.78 10.35
N ASN A 3 -16.91 24.47 11.52
CA ASN A 3 -16.45 23.34 12.34
C ASN A 3 -16.44 22.03 11.54
N TYR A 4 -17.47 21.84 10.71
CA TYR A 4 -17.58 20.71 9.80
C TYR A 4 -16.42 20.61 8.79
N GLN A 5 -16.01 21.73 8.19
CA GLN A 5 -14.84 21.73 7.31
C GLN A 5 -13.57 21.35 8.08
N LYS A 6 -13.41 21.80 9.33
CA LYS A 6 -12.26 21.41 10.17
C LYS A 6 -12.22 19.91 10.44
N GLU A 7 -13.36 19.31 10.74
CA GLU A 7 -13.48 17.86 10.98
C GLU A 7 -13.11 17.04 9.74
N ASN A 8 -13.61 17.38 8.56
CA ASN A 8 -13.25 16.70 7.32
C ASN A 8 -11.75 16.82 6.99
N TYR A 9 -11.15 17.98 7.25
CA TYR A 9 -9.70 18.18 7.02
C TYR A 9 -8.83 17.36 7.97
N GLU A 10 -9.21 17.25 9.24
CA GLU A 10 -8.50 16.39 10.19
C GLU A 10 -8.68 14.90 9.85
N GLU A 11 -9.86 14.52 9.37
CA GLU A 11 -10.11 13.17 8.89
C GLU A 11 -9.24 12.83 7.65
N LEU A 12 -9.14 13.75 6.68
CA LEU A 12 -8.25 13.58 5.53
C LEU A 12 -6.78 13.44 5.95
N ARG A 13 -6.32 14.26 6.90
CA ARG A 13 -4.97 14.14 7.46
C ARG A 13 -4.76 12.77 8.13
N SER A 14 -5.74 12.29 8.87
CA SER A 14 -5.71 10.98 9.51
C SER A 14 -5.60 9.86 8.46
N VAL A 15 -6.42 9.91 7.41
CA VAL A 15 -6.37 8.93 6.31
C VAL A 15 -5.01 8.95 5.62
N VAL A 16 -4.47 10.13 5.27
CA VAL A 16 -3.16 10.24 4.60
C VAL A 16 -2.02 9.69 5.47
N ARG A 17 -2.04 9.92 6.78
CA ARG A 17 -1.06 9.31 7.71
C ARG A 17 -1.18 7.79 7.73
N GLN A 18 -2.40 7.27 7.77
CA GLN A 18 -2.63 5.82 7.73
C GLN A 18 -2.14 5.20 6.42
N ILE A 19 -2.39 5.86 5.28
CA ILE A 19 -1.86 5.45 3.98
C ILE A 19 -0.34 5.37 3.99
N GLY A 20 0.33 6.37 4.58
CA GLY A 20 1.79 6.37 4.75
C GLY A 20 2.28 5.15 5.52
N HIS A 21 1.65 4.84 6.66
CA HIS A 21 2.01 3.67 7.46
C HIS A 21 1.80 2.34 6.72
N LEU A 22 0.67 2.20 6.01
CA LEU A 22 0.39 1.01 5.20
C LEU A 22 1.41 0.86 4.06
N PHE A 23 1.85 1.97 3.47
CA PHE A 23 2.87 1.96 2.43
C PHE A 23 4.23 1.50 2.96
N GLU A 24 4.63 1.94 4.15
CA GLU A 24 5.86 1.47 4.83
C GLU A 24 5.82 -0.06 5.02
N GLN A 25 4.72 -0.61 5.54
CA GLN A 25 4.53 -2.05 5.70
C GLN A 25 4.60 -2.80 4.37
N LYS A 26 4.00 -2.25 3.31
CA LYS A 26 4.10 -2.82 1.96
C LYS A 26 5.54 -2.81 1.43
N VAL A 27 6.34 -1.78 1.75
CA VAL A 27 7.76 -1.73 1.37
C VAL A 27 8.55 -2.81 2.10
N GLU A 28 8.30 -3.02 3.39
CA GLU A 28 8.89 -4.13 4.15
C GLU A 28 8.54 -5.49 3.53
N MET A 29 7.26 -5.69 3.18
CA MET A 29 6.80 -6.90 2.48
C MET A 29 7.56 -7.13 1.17
N HIS A 30 7.66 -6.08 0.34
CA HIS A 30 8.37 -6.13 -0.94
C HIS A 30 9.83 -6.53 -0.72
N ILE A 31 10.50 -5.89 0.23
CA ILE A 31 11.92 -6.16 0.53
C ILE A 31 12.10 -7.62 0.95
N GLU A 32 11.24 -8.18 1.79
CA GLU A 32 11.38 -9.57 2.23
C GLU A 32 11.07 -10.59 1.12
N ILE A 33 10.10 -10.30 0.25
CA ILE A 33 9.76 -11.16 -0.90
C ILE A 33 10.86 -11.18 -1.95
N PHE A 34 11.37 -9.99 -2.31
CA PHE A 34 12.34 -9.83 -3.40
C PHE A 34 13.78 -9.69 -2.92
N LYS A 35 14.02 -9.89 -1.62
CA LYS A 35 15.33 -9.74 -0.99
C LYS A 35 16.38 -10.40 -1.87
N PRO A 36 17.39 -9.66 -2.37
CA PRO A 36 18.46 -10.27 -3.11
C PRO A 36 19.09 -11.29 -2.18
N SER A 37 18.95 -12.55 -2.55
CA SER A 37 19.49 -13.64 -1.77
C SER A 37 21.01 -13.54 -1.88
N ILE A 38 21.65 -12.88 -0.92
CA ILE A 38 23.05 -13.15 -0.55
C ILE A 38 23.23 -14.68 -0.36
N ARG A 39 22.12 -15.40 -0.08
CA ARG A 39 21.95 -16.86 -0.08
C ARG A 39 22.47 -17.59 -1.34
N LYS A 40 22.66 -16.93 -2.49
CA LYS A 40 23.28 -17.57 -3.67
C LYS A 40 24.82 -17.59 -3.64
N MET A 41 25.46 -16.71 -2.87
CA MET A 41 26.91 -16.53 -2.94
C MET A 41 27.66 -17.25 -1.82
N ILE A 42 27.10 -17.34 -0.61
CA ILE A 42 27.72 -18.05 0.52
C ILE A 42 26.62 -18.60 1.45
N PRO A 43 26.35 -19.91 1.50
CA PRO A 43 25.51 -20.49 2.54
C PRO A 43 26.30 -20.53 3.85
N ILE A 44 26.04 -19.58 4.77
CA ILE A 44 26.52 -19.68 6.15
C ILE A 44 25.42 -20.37 6.97
N PRO A 45 25.64 -21.61 7.44
CA PRO A 45 24.69 -22.28 8.32
C PRO A 45 24.49 -21.45 9.61
N PHE A 46 23.27 -21.44 10.14
CA PHE A 46 22.87 -20.83 11.44
C PHE A 46 22.61 -19.32 11.51
N ILE A 47 22.98 -18.50 10.50
CA ILE A 47 22.77 -17.04 10.56
C ILE A 47 21.49 -16.58 9.83
N PHE A 48 21.05 -17.32 8.81
CA PHE A 48 19.92 -16.89 7.98
C PHE A 48 18.61 -17.55 8.41
N GLN A 49 17.69 -16.77 8.97
CA GLN A 49 16.30 -17.18 9.13
C GLN A 49 15.66 -17.38 7.75
N LYS A 50 14.96 -18.51 7.61
CA LYS A 50 14.10 -18.78 6.46
C LYS A 50 12.98 -17.72 6.45
N THR A 51 12.69 -17.15 5.29
CA THR A 51 11.56 -16.22 5.15
C THR A 51 10.27 -16.97 5.47
N ASP A 52 9.48 -16.44 6.39
CA ASP A 52 8.15 -16.96 6.73
C ASP A 52 7.11 -16.33 5.79
N PHE A 53 6.78 -17.06 4.72
CA PHE A 53 5.82 -16.57 3.73
C PHE A 53 4.38 -16.56 4.25
N ASN A 54 4.04 -17.35 5.29
CA ASN A 54 2.71 -17.30 5.90
C ASN A 54 2.51 -15.97 6.64
N MET A 55 3.51 -15.54 7.41
CA MET A 55 3.50 -14.23 8.05
C MET A 55 3.38 -13.09 7.03
N LEU A 56 4.06 -13.19 5.89
CA LEU A 56 3.94 -12.20 4.81
C LEU A 56 2.54 -12.17 4.17
N VAL A 57 1.87 -13.32 4.07
CA VAL A 57 0.49 -13.40 3.61
C VAL A 57 -0.47 -12.72 4.60
N GLU A 58 -0.32 -12.99 5.90
CA GLU A 58 -1.13 -12.34 6.94
C GLU A 58 -0.95 -10.83 6.91
N MET A 59 0.31 -10.36 6.90
CA MET A 59 0.64 -8.95 6.77
C MET A 59 0.06 -8.34 5.48
N GLY A 60 0.11 -9.07 4.37
CA GLY A 60 -0.44 -8.60 3.10
C GLY A 60 -1.96 -8.40 3.14
N ASN A 61 -2.70 -9.27 3.85
CA ASN A 61 -4.14 -9.13 4.06
C ASN A 61 -4.47 -7.95 4.99
N ASP A 62 -3.69 -7.76 6.05
CA ASP A 62 -3.87 -6.62 6.96
C ASP A 62 -3.68 -5.28 6.24
N ILE A 63 -2.70 -5.20 5.33
CA ILE A 63 -2.48 -4.01 4.50
C ILE A 63 -3.71 -3.77 3.59
N LEU A 64 -4.23 -4.79 2.91
CA LEU A 64 -5.43 -4.66 2.06
C LEU A 64 -6.64 -4.17 2.85
N ASN A 65 -6.93 -4.79 4.00
CA ASN A 65 -8.00 -4.36 4.90
C ASN A 65 -7.82 -2.90 5.34
N GLY A 66 -6.58 -2.47 5.56
CA GLY A 66 -6.26 -1.08 5.88
C GLY A 66 -6.54 -0.12 4.73
N ILE A 67 -6.19 -0.52 3.50
CA ILE A 67 -6.45 0.26 2.27
C ILE A 67 -7.96 0.41 2.05
N GLU A 68 -8.73 -0.68 2.14
CA GLU A 68 -10.20 -0.65 1.98
C GLU A 68 -10.87 0.26 3.02
N LYS A 69 -10.42 0.21 4.28
CA LYS A 69 -10.88 1.14 5.32
C LYS A 69 -10.60 2.60 4.95
N CYS A 70 -9.43 2.90 4.39
CA CYS A 70 -9.11 4.24 3.92
C CYS A 70 -10.00 4.67 2.75
N GLN A 71 -10.26 3.78 1.78
CA GLN A 71 -11.16 4.04 0.65
C GLN A 71 -12.56 4.38 1.14
N ASN A 72 -13.13 3.55 2.00
CA ASN A 72 -14.45 3.78 2.59
C ASN A 72 -14.54 5.14 3.30
N ARG A 73 -13.52 5.52 4.08
CA ARG A 73 -13.48 6.83 4.76
C ARG A 73 -13.46 7.99 3.76
N ILE A 74 -12.71 7.89 2.67
CA ILE A 74 -12.66 8.92 1.63
C ILE A 74 -13.97 9.02 0.85
N GLU A 75 -14.58 7.89 0.50
CA GLU A 75 -15.87 7.86 -0.19
C GLU A 75 -16.98 8.51 0.64
N ILE A 76 -16.98 8.27 1.95
CA ILE A 76 -17.88 8.92 2.90
C ILE A 76 -17.68 10.46 2.85
N ILE A 77 -16.44 10.94 2.87
CA ILE A 77 -16.14 12.39 2.79
C ILE A 77 -16.65 12.97 1.46
N ILE A 78 -16.41 12.28 0.34
CA ILE A 78 -16.88 12.71 -0.99
C ILE A 78 -18.41 12.81 -1.04
N ALA A 79 -19.10 11.79 -0.54
CA ALA A 79 -20.56 11.72 -0.53
C ALA A 79 -21.16 12.87 0.29
N TYR A 80 -20.56 13.23 1.42
CA TYR A 80 -21.05 14.31 2.26
C TYR A 80 -20.71 15.71 1.75
N GLU A 81 -19.56 15.92 1.10
CA GLU A 81 -19.19 17.25 0.61
C GLU A 81 -20.02 17.71 -0.60
N ASN A 82 -20.77 16.81 -1.25
CA ASN A 82 -21.62 17.08 -2.43
C ASN A 82 -20.90 17.88 -3.53
N ARG A 83 -19.57 17.79 -3.55
CA ARG A 83 -18.66 18.54 -4.40
C ARG A 83 -17.79 17.54 -5.16
N GLN A 84 -18.21 17.25 -6.37
CA GLN A 84 -17.43 16.52 -7.39
C GLN A 84 -16.07 17.19 -7.76
N ASN A 85 -15.65 18.25 -7.06
CA ASN A 85 -14.50 19.10 -7.40
C ASN A 85 -13.43 19.20 -6.30
N ASN A 86 -13.46 18.35 -5.26
CA ASN A 86 -12.32 18.28 -4.35
C ASN A 86 -11.26 17.36 -4.97
N ASN A 87 -10.42 17.94 -5.86
CA ASN A 87 -9.37 17.20 -6.56
C ASN A 87 -8.50 16.38 -5.58
N ILE A 88 -8.33 16.84 -4.34
CA ILE A 88 -7.55 16.12 -3.32
C ILE A 88 -8.18 14.78 -2.96
N THR A 89 -9.51 14.70 -2.71
CA THR A 89 -10.16 13.44 -2.33
C THR A 89 -10.16 12.45 -3.48
N ILE A 90 -10.37 12.94 -4.71
CA ILE A 90 -10.30 12.13 -5.94
C ILE A 90 -8.87 11.59 -6.14
N ASP A 91 -7.86 12.44 -6.00
CA ASP A 91 -6.45 12.03 -6.12
C ASP A 91 -6.07 10.97 -5.07
N ILE A 92 -6.54 11.13 -3.82
CA ILE A 92 -6.32 10.12 -2.77
C ILE A 92 -7.02 8.81 -3.13
N LEU A 93 -8.26 8.84 -3.64
CA LEU A 93 -9.00 7.64 -4.01
C LEU A 93 -8.33 6.90 -5.17
N ASN A 94 -7.87 7.63 -6.19
CA ASN A 94 -7.11 7.08 -7.30
C ASN A 94 -5.80 6.43 -6.82
N TYR A 95 -5.07 7.09 -5.92
CA TYR A 95 -3.89 6.51 -5.30
C TYR A 95 -4.21 5.21 -4.56
N LEU A 96 -5.26 5.22 -3.73
CA LEU A 96 -5.70 4.05 -2.97
C LEU A 96 -6.08 2.88 -3.88
N GLN A 97 -6.71 3.14 -5.03
CA GLN A 97 -7.06 2.09 -6.00
C GLN A 97 -5.80 1.45 -6.60
N VAL A 98 -4.84 2.24 -7.07
CA VAL A 98 -3.57 1.72 -7.59
C VAL A 98 -2.80 0.98 -6.48
N PHE A 99 -2.84 1.51 -5.26
CA PHE A 99 -2.18 0.89 -4.10
C PHE A 99 -2.81 -0.48 -3.77
N HIS A 100 -4.13 -0.55 -3.76
CA HIS A 100 -4.87 -1.80 -3.58
C HIS A 100 -4.47 -2.85 -4.62
N GLU A 101 -4.54 -2.51 -5.91
CA GLU A 101 -4.19 -3.43 -7.00
C GLU A 101 -2.73 -3.90 -6.90
N THR A 102 -1.81 -2.98 -6.62
CA THR A 102 -0.38 -3.29 -6.43
C THR A 102 -0.17 -4.26 -5.26
N GLN A 103 -0.85 -4.02 -4.13
CA GLN A 103 -0.75 -4.85 -2.94
C GLN A 103 -1.39 -6.23 -3.16
N SER A 104 -2.52 -6.33 -3.86
CA SER A 104 -3.13 -7.63 -4.20
C SER A 104 -2.20 -8.50 -5.04
N LYS A 105 -1.48 -7.90 -6.00
CA LYS A 105 -0.48 -8.64 -6.80
C LYS A 105 0.69 -9.11 -5.92
N LEU A 106 1.16 -8.27 -5.00
CA LEU A 106 2.23 -8.65 -4.06
C LEU A 106 1.80 -9.80 -3.15
N LEU A 107 0.56 -9.77 -2.66
CA LEU A 107 -0.04 -10.83 -1.85
C LEU A 107 -0.15 -12.15 -2.63
N HIS A 108 -0.56 -12.10 -3.91
CA HIS A 108 -0.58 -13.30 -4.76
C HIS A 108 0.82 -13.91 -4.96
N ILE A 109 1.84 -13.06 -5.11
CA ILE A 109 3.23 -13.51 -5.18
C ILE A 109 3.64 -14.19 -3.86
N ALA A 110 3.29 -13.60 -2.71
CA ALA A 110 3.56 -14.18 -1.40
C ALA A 110 2.88 -15.54 -1.21
N HIS A 111 1.61 -15.67 -1.59
CA HIS A 111 0.88 -16.95 -1.57
C HIS A 111 1.56 -18.01 -2.42
N GLY A 112 1.92 -17.69 -3.66
CA GLY A 112 2.59 -18.66 -4.54
C GLY A 112 3.95 -19.11 -3.97
N LEU A 113 4.65 -18.25 -3.23
CA LEU A 113 5.90 -18.60 -2.55
C LEU A 113 5.67 -19.46 -1.30
N ASP A 114 4.62 -19.20 -0.52
CA ASP A 114 4.20 -20.04 0.61
C ASP A 114 3.79 -21.44 0.14
N GLU A 115 2.95 -21.55 -0.89
CA GLU A 115 2.58 -22.82 -1.51
C GLU A 115 3.81 -23.61 -1.97
N LYS A 116 4.76 -22.94 -2.64
CA LYS A 116 6.03 -23.54 -3.03
C LYS A 116 6.86 -24.00 -1.84
N ALA A 117 6.89 -23.21 -0.76
CA ALA A 117 7.59 -23.57 0.47
C ALA A 117 6.97 -24.80 1.17
N ARG A 118 5.68 -25.08 0.93
CA ARG A 118 4.94 -26.28 1.36
C ARG A 118 5.07 -27.46 0.39
N GLY A 119 5.84 -27.31 -0.69
CA GLY A 119 6.11 -28.38 -1.66
C GLY A 119 5.15 -28.45 -2.85
N ILE A 120 4.26 -27.47 -3.00
CA ILE A 120 3.36 -27.37 -4.16
C ILE A 120 4.15 -26.86 -5.37
N LYS A 121 3.93 -27.46 -6.55
CA LYS A 121 4.61 -27.05 -7.78
C LYS A 121 4.07 -25.70 -8.25
N LEU A 122 4.89 -24.65 -8.13
CA LEU A 122 4.59 -23.33 -8.68
C LEU A 122 4.79 -23.32 -10.20
N ASN A 123 3.77 -22.90 -10.95
CA ASN A 123 3.92 -22.64 -12.38
C ASN A 123 4.80 -21.40 -12.59
N TYR A 124 5.97 -21.60 -13.20
CA TYR A 124 6.96 -20.55 -13.41
C TYR A 124 6.43 -19.42 -14.30
N ASP A 125 5.68 -19.72 -15.36
CA ASP A 125 5.18 -18.71 -16.28
C ASP A 125 4.13 -17.83 -15.62
N THR A 126 3.22 -18.43 -14.83
CA THR A 126 2.24 -17.71 -14.02
C THR A 126 2.93 -16.81 -13.00
N HIS A 127 3.92 -17.33 -12.27
CA HIS A 127 4.65 -16.54 -11.27
C HIS A 127 5.42 -15.37 -11.92
N ARG A 128 6.10 -15.63 -13.03
CA ARG A 128 6.80 -14.59 -13.79
C ARG A 128 5.85 -13.52 -14.31
N HIS A 129 4.68 -13.91 -14.80
CA HIS A 129 3.66 -12.97 -15.24
C HIS A 129 3.19 -12.06 -14.09
N LEU A 130 2.88 -12.64 -12.92
CA LEU A 130 2.49 -11.88 -11.73
C LEU A 130 3.58 -10.90 -11.27
N CYS A 131 4.84 -11.32 -11.25
CA CYS A 131 5.95 -10.42 -10.92
C CYS A 131 6.06 -9.26 -11.91
N ASN A 132 5.92 -9.51 -13.22
CA ASN A 132 5.95 -8.44 -14.22
C ASN A 132 4.78 -7.46 -14.10
N GLU A 133 3.57 -7.95 -13.81
CA GLU A 133 2.40 -7.09 -13.55
C GLU A 133 2.61 -6.26 -12.28
N TYR A 134 3.11 -6.89 -11.23
CA TYR A 134 3.46 -6.23 -9.98
C TYR A 134 4.46 -5.10 -10.22
N ASP A 135 5.57 -5.36 -10.92
CA ASP A 135 6.61 -4.35 -11.17
C ASP A 135 6.05 -3.13 -11.94
N LYS A 136 5.18 -3.37 -12.93
CA LYS A 136 4.50 -2.29 -13.67
C LYS A 136 3.63 -1.44 -12.75
N LEU A 137 2.74 -2.07 -11.99
CA LEU A 137 1.84 -1.38 -11.06
C LEU A 137 2.60 -0.67 -9.95
N ASN A 138 3.65 -1.30 -9.42
CA ASN A 138 4.53 -0.73 -8.42
C ASN A 138 5.21 0.54 -8.94
N SER A 139 5.69 0.55 -10.19
CA SER A 139 6.24 1.76 -10.81
C SER A 139 5.20 2.89 -10.93
N ILE A 140 3.95 2.55 -11.27
CA ILE A 140 2.85 3.53 -11.36
C ILE A 140 2.55 4.08 -9.96
N LEU A 141 2.47 3.21 -8.94
CA LEU A 141 2.22 3.57 -7.55
C LEU A 141 3.29 4.54 -7.03
N TYR A 142 4.58 4.25 -7.26
CA TYR A 142 5.66 5.16 -6.90
C TYR A 142 5.54 6.51 -7.62
N GLY A 143 5.15 6.52 -8.90
CA GLY A 143 4.87 7.77 -9.63
C GLY A 143 3.73 8.59 -9.00
N HIS A 144 2.71 7.93 -8.45
CA HIS A 144 1.65 8.61 -7.68
C HIS A 144 2.09 8.97 -6.24
N GLY A 145 3.18 8.40 -5.73
CA GLY A 145 3.76 8.74 -4.43
C GLY A 145 4.15 10.21 -4.33
N ASP A 146 4.64 10.82 -5.42
CA ASP A 146 4.93 12.24 -5.48
C ASP A 146 3.68 13.11 -5.30
N LEU A 147 2.56 12.68 -5.89
CA LEU A 147 1.26 13.34 -5.69
C LEU A 147 0.81 13.24 -4.23
N MET A 148 0.97 12.08 -3.60
CA MET A 148 0.65 11.89 -2.17
C MET A 148 1.53 12.73 -1.25
N ASN A 149 2.82 12.90 -1.58
CA ASN A 149 3.70 13.81 -0.86
C ASN A 149 3.21 15.26 -0.97
N ILE A 150 2.83 15.70 -2.17
CA ILE A 150 2.26 17.04 -2.39
C ILE A 150 0.97 17.22 -1.59
N ILE A 151 0.07 16.23 -1.59
CA ILE A 151 -1.18 16.25 -0.84
C ILE A 151 -0.91 16.33 0.67
N SER A 152 0.02 15.52 1.19
CA SER A 152 0.43 15.54 2.59
C SER A 152 0.95 16.91 3.01
N LEU A 153 1.80 17.54 2.18
CA LEU A 153 2.29 18.90 2.41
C LEU A 153 1.14 19.91 2.41
N LYS A 154 0.28 19.90 1.38
CA LYS A 154 -0.89 20.79 1.30
C LYS A 154 -1.78 20.67 2.54
N LEU A 155 -2.04 19.44 2.97
CA LEU A 155 -2.85 19.19 4.17
C LEU A 155 -2.15 19.70 5.43
N ASN A 156 -0.84 19.53 5.60
CA ASN A 156 -0.10 20.01 6.77
C ASN A 156 0.05 21.55 6.83
N PHE A 157 0.10 22.25 5.68
CA PHE A 157 0.26 23.71 5.62
C PHE A 157 -1.04 24.51 5.59
N LEU A 158 -2.21 23.86 5.59
CA LEU A 158 -3.49 24.57 5.75
C LEU A 158 -3.60 25.12 7.19
N PRO A 159 -3.70 26.45 7.39
CA PRO A 159 -3.80 27.01 8.71
C PRO A 159 -5.12 26.59 9.35
N ILE A 160 -5.05 25.82 10.44
CA ILE A 160 -6.17 25.71 11.37
C ILE A 160 -6.29 27.09 12.02
N LYS A 161 -7.06 28.01 11.42
CA LYS A 161 -7.38 29.26 12.08
C LYS A 161 -8.21 28.94 13.33
N SER A 162 -7.55 28.93 14.50
CA SER A 162 -8.19 29.09 15.79
C SER A 162 -8.74 30.50 15.86
N ARG A 163 -10.06 30.63 15.97
CA ARG A 163 -10.68 31.81 16.57
C ARG A 163 -11.03 31.41 17.99
#